data_AF-A0A351FHC8-F1
#
_entry.id   AF-A0A351FHC8-F1
#
_cell.length_a   1.000
_cell.length_b   1.000
_cell.length_c   1.000
_cell.angle_alpha   90.00
_cell.angle_beta   90.00
_cell.angle_gamma   90.00
#
_symmetry.space_group_name_H-M   'P 1'
#
loop_
_entity.id
_entity.type
_entity.pdbx_description
1 polymer ?
#
loop_
_entity_poly.entity_id
_entity_poly.type
_entity_poly.pdbx_seq_one_letter_code
_entity_poly.pdbx_strand_id
1 'polypeptide(L)'
;MRSHKTRITLMLALALAFGVAGCASSGGGSSRPAGASSTRIVRAELAELTELDAMQAVNRLRPRWLQSRGGDAVQLYVDGTRRTSSSDLQSLRTSDIEQMQFMSASDATTRFGTGHAGGA
;
A
#
# COMPACT_ATOMS: atom_id res chain seq x y z
N MET A 1 -64.87 -3.73 5.78
CA MET A 1 -63.44 -4.11 5.98
C MET A 1 -62.67 -4.19 4.66
N ARG A 2 -62.73 -3.17 3.76
CA ARG A 2 -62.09 -3.23 2.42
C ARG A 2 -61.05 -2.12 2.13
N SER A 3 -60.77 -1.21 3.08
CA SER A 3 -59.91 -0.03 2.84
C SER A 3 -58.41 -0.18 3.20
N HIS A 4 -57.99 -1.32 3.77
CA HIS A 4 -56.60 -1.53 4.19
C HIS A 4 -55.70 -2.09 3.08
N LYS A 5 -56.25 -2.89 2.16
CA LYS A 5 -55.48 -3.51 1.07
C LYS A 5 -54.96 -2.47 0.07
N THR A 6 -55.77 -1.46 -0.26
CA THR A 6 -55.41 -0.41 -1.24
C THR A 6 -54.29 0.51 -0.76
N ARG A 7 -54.20 0.77 0.55
CA ARG A 7 -53.14 1.61 1.15
C ARG A 7 -51.80 0.86 1.23
N ILE A 8 -51.84 -0.45 1.47
CA ILE A 8 -50.65 -1.32 1.51
C ILE A 8 -50.07 -1.49 0.09
N THR A 9 -50.91 -1.66 -0.93
CA THR A 9 -50.44 -1.77 -2.33
C THR A 9 -49.82 -0.46 -2.84
N LEU A 10 -50.36 0.70 -2.43
CA LEU A 10 -49.81 2.02 -2.82
C LEU A 10 -48.44 2.30 -2.18
N MET A 11 -48.26 1.90 -0.91
CA MET A 11 -46.98 2.04 -0.19
C MET A 11 -45.88 1.13 -0.76
N LEU A 12 -46.24 -0.09 -1.20
CA LEU A 12 -45.29 -1.03 -1.80
C LEU A 12 -44.79 -0.53 -3.18
N ALA A 13 -45.64 0.15 -3.94
CA ALA A 13 -45.27 0.74 -5.23
C ALA A 13 -44.33 1.96 -5.08
N LEU A 14 -44.49 2.74 -4.01
CA LEU A 14 -43.63 3.89 -3.73
C LEU A 14 -42.22 3.49 -3.26
N ALA A 15 -42.11 2.38 -2.52
CA ALA A 15 -40.82 1.84 -2.07
C ALA A 15 -39.97 1.28 -3.22
N LEU A 16 -40.60 0.77 -4.30
CA LEU A 16 -39.90 0.20 -5.44
C LEU A 16 -39.28 1.25 -6.37
N ALA A 17 -39.77 2.50 -6.34
CA ALA A 17 -39.26 3.59 -7.17
C ALA A 17 -37.95 4.23 -6.64
N PHE A 18 -37.58 3.99 -5.37
CA PHE A 18 -36.39 4.59 -4.75
C PHE A 18 -35.13 3.68 -4.76
N GLY A 19 -35.22 2.48 -5.35
CA GLY A 19 -34.17 1.46 -5.25
C GLY A 19 -32.98 1.56 -6.21
N VAL A 20 -32.91 2.54 -7.11
CA VAL A 20 -31.90 2.55 -8.20
C VAL A 20 -30.79 3.60 -8.04
N ALA A 21 -30.74 4.32 -6.91
CA ALA A 21 -29.55 5.12 -6.55
C ALA A 21 -28.48 4.22 -5.89
N GLY A 22 -28.17 3.08 -6.51
CA GLY A 22 -27.02 2.27 -6.14
C GLY A 22 -25.77 3.01 -6.57
N CYS A 23 -24.97 3.43 -5.58
CA CYS A 23 -23.63 3.97 -5.79
C CYS A 23 -22.82 3.05 -6.72
N ALA A 24 -22.69 3.42 -7.99
CA ALA A 24 -21.54 3.03 -8.78
C ALA A 24 -20.35 3.77 -8.19
N SER A 25 -19.80 3.24 -7.10
CA SER A 25 -18.44 3.51 -6.67
C SER A 25 -17.53 2.98 -7.76
N SER A 26 -17.36 3.78 -8.83
CA SER A 26 -16.19 3.64 -9.68
C SER A 26 -15.01 3.77 -8.74
N GLY A 27 -14.32 2.65 -8.51
CA GLY A 27 -13.10 2.62 -7.73
C GLY A 27 -12.15 3.59 -8.41
N GLY A 28 -12.08 4.81 -7.88
CA GLY A 28 -11.10 5.82 -8.23
C GLY A 28 -9.76 5.20 -7.90
N GLY A 29 -9.20 4.47 -8.85
CA GLY A 29 -7.85 3.97 -8.78
C GLY A 29 -7.00 5.22 -8.63
N SER A 30 -6.53 5.47 -7.41
CA SER A 30 -5.44 6.41 -7.16
C SER A 30 -4.38 6.02 -8.19
N SER A 31 -4.26 6.86 -9.22
CA SER A 31 -3.44 6.56 -10.39
C SER A 31 -2.02 6.65 -9.90
N ARG A 32 -1.50 5.51 -9.42
CA ARG A 32 -0.12 5.44 -8.95
C ARG A 32 0.77 5.78 -10.14
N PRO A 33 1.91 6.46 -9.91
CA PRO A 33 2.84 6.74 -10.98
C PRO A 33 3.22 5.45 -11.73
N ALA A 34 3.49 5.57 -13.02
CA ALA A 34 3.89 4.43 -13.83
C ALA A 34 5.10 3.72 -13.19
N GLY A 35 5.02 2.40 -13.04
CA GLY A 35 6.06 1.58 -12.42
C GLY A 35 6.00 1.47 -10.88
N ALA A 36 5.16 2.26 -10.20
CA ALA A 36 4.90 2.09 -8.78
C ALA A 36 4.03 0.85 -8.51
N SER A 37 4.34 0.12 -7.45
CA SER A 37 3.57 -1.07 -7.05
C SER A 37 3.47 -1.20 -5.54
N SER A 38 2.84 -2.27 -5.05
CA SER A 38 2.84 -2.61 -3.63
C SER A 38 4.23 -3.01 -3.11
N THR A 39 5.16 -3.36 -3.99
CA THR A 39 6.54 -3.81 -3.69
C THR A 39 7.61 -2.93 -4.33
N ARG A 40 7.24 -1.84 -5.02
CA ARG A 40 8.17 -0.89 -5.62
C ARG A 40 7.70 0.54 -5.42
N ILE A 41 8.62 1.42 -5.02
CA ILE A 41 8.47 2.87 -4.94
C ILE A 41 9.40 3.50 -5.97
N VAL A 42 8.86 4.40 -6.80
CA VAL A 42 9.55 5.05 -7.94
C VAL A 42 9.83 6.54 -7.69
N ARG A 43 10.54 7.22 -8.61
CA ARG A 43 10.86 8.65 -8.45
C ARG A 43 9.69 9.54 -8.21
N ALA A 44 8.65 9.37 -8.99
CA ALA A 44 7.49 10.22 -8.88
C ALA A 44 6.89 10.18 -7.47
N GLU A 45 6.90 9.01 -6.79
CA GLU A 45 6.41 8.92 -5.40
C GLU A 45 7.38 9.53 -4.38
N LEU A 46 8.70 9.43 -4.59
CA LEU A 46 9.70 10.00 -3.68
C LEU A 46 9.86 11.52 -3.84
N ALA A 47 9.64 12.04 -5.06
CA ALA A 47 9.70 13.47 -5.36
C ALA A 47 8.61 14.27 -4.64
N GLU A 48 7.52 13.64 -4.23
CA GLU A 48 6.49 14.27 -3.39
C GLU A 48 6.92 14.40 -1.91
N LEU A 49 8.00 13.72 -1.51
CA LEU A 49 8.44 13.55 -0.13
C LEU A 49 9.94 13.90 0.08
N THR A 50 10.47 14.88 -0.66
CA THR A 50 11.89 15.25 -0.67
C THR A 50 12.48 15.58 0.70
N GLU A 51 11.66 16.08 1.62
CA GLU A 51 12.06 16.44 2.99
C GLU A 51 12.22 15.24 3.93
N LEU A 52 11.76 14.06 3.52
CA LEU A 52 11.76 12.86 4.35
C LEU A 52 13.03 12.02 4.13
N ASP A 53 13.35 11.21 5.14
CA ASP A 53 14.31 10.12 4.98
C ASP A 53 13.66 8.87 4.36
N ALA A 54 14.49 7.91 3.94
CA ALA A 54 14.04 6.67 3.33
C ALA A 54 13.05 5.89 4.21
N MET A 55 13.29 5.82 5.52
CA MET A 55 12.45 5.09 6.46
C MET A 55 11.08 5.73 6.66
N GLN A 56 11.04 7.05 6.78
CA GLN A 56 9.83 7.85 6.85
C GLN A 56 9.01 7.70 5.56
N ALA A 57 9.67 7.71 4.40
CA ALA A 57 9.02 7.49 3.12
C ALA A 57 8.39 6.09 3.02
N VAL A 58 9.11 5.04 3.43
CA VAL A 58 8.57 3.67 3.49
C VAL A 58 7.40 3.60 4.46
N ASN A 59 7.52 4.15 5.67
CA ASN A 59 6.46 4.11 6.67
C ASN A 59 5.18 4.81 6.18
N ARG A 60 5.32 5.90 5.42
CA ARG A 60 4.21 6.66 4.86
C ARG A 60 3.58 5.98 3.64
N LEU A 61 4.39 5.56 2.67
CA LEU A 61 3.90 5.05 1.39
C LEU A 61 3.54 3.58 1.45
N ARG A 62 4.33 2.78 2.17
CA ARG A 62 4.27 1.31 2.19
C ARG A 62 4.61 0.77 3.59
N PRO A 63 3.81 1.11 4.63
CA PRO A 63 4.10 0.66 6.00
C PRO A 63 4.30 -0.86 6.05
N ARG A 64 3.48 -1.61 5.30
CA ARG A 64 3.52 -3.09 5.15
C ARG A 64 4.89 -3.71 4.87
N TRP A 65 5.86 -2.96 4.35
CA TRP A 65 7.21 -3.48 4.12
C TRP A 65 7.97 -3.69 5.43
N LEU A 66 7.62 -2.97 6.48
CA LEU A 66 8.24 -3.07 7.79
C LEU A 66 7.55 -4.11 8.68
N GLN A 67 6.31 -4.52 8.35
CA GLN A 67 5.64 -5.63 9.02
C GLN A 67 6.08 -6.98 8.43
N SER A 68 7.07 -7.59 9.07
CA SER A 68 7.40 -9.00 8.83
C SER A 68 6.36 -9.95 9.40
N ARG A 69 6.11 -11.05 8.67
CA ARG A 69 5.31 -12.16 9.18
C ARG A 69 6.22 -13.08 9.99
N GLY A 70 6.06 -13.09 11.31
CA GLY A 70 6.84 -13.96 12.21
C GLY A 70 7.80 -13.22 13.15
N GLY A 71 7.84 -11.88 13.09
CA GLY A 71 8.64 -11.06 14.02
C GLY A 71 10.09 -10.83 13.60
N ASP A 72 10.56 -11.45 12.52
CA ASP A 72 11.91 -11.24 11.98
C ASP A 72 12.04 -9.85 11.35
N ALA A 73 13.08 -9.09 11.66
CA ALA A 73 13.27 -7.77 11.05
C ALA A 73 13.60 -7.88 9.54
N VAL A 74 13.04 -6.97 8.75
CA VAL A 74 13.39 -6.81 7.32
C VAL A 74 14.84 -6.35 7.23
N GLN A 75 15.60 -6.99 6.34
CA GLN A 75 16.99 -6.60 6.09
C GLN A 75 17.05 -5.47 5.09
N LEU A 76 18.05 -4.60 5.15
CA LEU A 76 18.12 -3.47 4.24
C LEU A 76 19.37 -3.54 3.38
N TYR A 77 19.19 -3.15 2.12
CA TYR A 77 20.26 -3.11 1.13
C TYR A 77 20.22 -1.78 0.40
N VAL A 78 21.40 -1.16 0.25
CA VAL A 78 21.60 0.03 -0.57
C VAL A 78 22.63 -0.34 -1.62
N ASP A 79 22.23 -0.31 -2.89
CA ASP A 79 23.06 -0.69 -4.04
C ASP A 79 23.77 -2.04 -3.88
N GLY A 80 23.07 -3.02 -3.29
CA GLY A 80 23.59 -4.37 -3.05
C GLY A 80 24.44 -4.52 -1.79
N THR A 81 24.75 -3.42 -1.08
CA THR A 81 25.46 -3.47 0.20
C THR A 81 24.46 -3.55 1.35
N ARG A 82 24.59 -4.58 2.20
CA ARG A 82 23.75 -4.76 3.38
C ARG A 82 23.96 -3.62 4.37
N ARG A 83 22.87 -3.03 4.84
CA ARG A 83 22.81 -2.05 5.92
C ARG A 83 22.11 -2.69 7.10
N THR A 84 22.84 -2.83 8.21
CA THR A 84 22.31 -3.42 9.45
C THR A 84 21.87 -2.37 10.45
N SER A 85 22.23 -1.10 10.25
CA SER A 85 21.89 0.00 11.15
C SER A 85 20.75 0.85 10.60
N SER A 86 19.78 1.18 11.45
CA SER A 86 18.70 2.12 11.13
C SER A 86 19.21 3.55 10.94
N SER A 87 20.36 3.89 11.53
CA SER A 87 21.02 5.19 11.37
C SER A 87 21.46 5.47 9.93
N ASP A 88 21.86 4.44 9.18
CA ASP A 88 22.27 4.61 7.79
C ASP A 88 21.11 5.13 6.92
N LEU A 89 19.88 4.71 7.21
CA LEU A 89 18.69 5.13 6.45
C LEU A 89 18.23 6.55 6.79
N GLN A 90 18.50 7.03 7.99
CA GLN A 90 18.19 8.40 8.40
C GLN A 90 19.10 9.42 7.70
N SER A 91 20.29 8.99 7.27
CA SER A 91 21.20 9.78 6.44
C SER A 91 20.78 9.82 4.96
N LEU A 92 20.00 8.84 4.50
CA LEU A 92 19.58 8.73 3.11
C LEU A 92 18.29 9.54 2.87
N ARG A 93 18.42 10.65 2.14
CA ARG A 93 17.27 11.48 1.76
C ARG A 93 16.56 10.87 0.56
N THR A 94 15.24 11.05 0.50
CA THR A 94 14.41 10.60 -0.64
C THR A 94 14.82 11.23 -1.97
N SER A 95 15.45 12.42 -1.94
CA SER A 95 16.03 13.09 -3.10
C SER A 95 17.13 12.29 -3.79
N ASP A 96 17.87 11.47 -3.03
CA ASP A 96 19.08 10.78 -3.49
C ASP A 96 18.80 9.35 -3.94
N ILE A 97 17.57 8.87 -3.74
CA ILE A 97 17.16 7.50 -3.99
C ILE A 97 16.52 7.43 -5.36
N GLU A 98 16.94 6.51 -6.24
CA GLU A 98 16.29 6.31 -7.55
C GLU A 98 15.12 5.29 -7.53
N GLN A 99 15.15 4.30 -6.66
CA GLN A 99 13.98 3.46 -6.41
C GLN A 99 14.15 2.73 -5.10
N MET A 100 13.04 2.28 -4.54
CA MET A 100 13.05 1.31 -3.45
C MET A 100 12.21 0.12 -3.86
N GLN A 101 12.69 -1.08 -3.53
CA GLN A 101 11.98 -2.31 -3.84
C GLN A 101 12.00 -3.22 -2.62
N PHE A 102 10.83 -3.73 -2.27
CA PHE A 102 10.68 -4.80 -1.29
C PHE A 102 10.78 -6.15 -1.96
N MET A 103 11.62 -7.01 -1.39
CA MET A 103 11.77 -8.40 -1.74
C MET A 103 11.12 -9.27 -0.66
N SER A 104 10.31 -10.23 -1.11
CA SER A 104 9.74 -11.22 -0.19
C SER A 104 10.85 -12.05 0.47
N ALA A 105 10.55 -12.71 1.58
CA ALA A 105 11.51 -13.58 2.25
C ALA A 105 12.11 -14.66 1.33
N SER A 106 11.30 -15.22 0.43
CA SER A 106 11.74 -16.23 -0.53
C SER A 106 12.67 -15.63 -1.60
N ASP A 107 12.32 -14.47 -2.16
CA ASP A 107 13.15 -13.79 -3.16
C ASP A 107 14.47 -13.30 -2.54
N ALA A 108 14.39 -12.72 -1.34
CA ALA A 108 15.55 -12.25 -0.60
C ALA A 108 16.49 -13.40 -0.23
N THR A 109 15.93 -14.55 0.19
CA THR A 109 16.73 -15.74 0.48
C THR A 109 17.41 -16.28 -0.77
N THR A 110 16.72 -16.26 -1.91
CA THR A 110 17.28 -16.69 -3.20
C THR A 110 18.42 -15.77 -3.63
N ARG A 111 18.31 -14.46 -3.39
CA ARG A 111 19.29 -13.46 -3.83
C ARG A 111 20.48 -13.28 -2.88
N PHE A 112 20.24 -13.28 -1.58
CA PHE A 112 21.21 -12.89 -0.55
C PHE A 112 21.56 -14.02 0.42
N GLY A 113 20.95 -15.21 0.27
CA GLY A 113 21.16 -16.35 1.16
C GLY A 113 20.23 -16.37 2.38
N THR A 114 20.45 -17.29 3.29
CA THR A 114 19.60 -17.49 4.48
C THR A 114 19.60 -16.27 5.42
N GLY A 115 18.63 -16.19 6.34
CA GLY A 115 18.51 -15.09 7.30
C GLY A 115 17.64 -13.91 6.85
N HIS A 116 16.85 -14.09 5.78
CA HIS A 116 15.94 -13.07 5.24
C HIS A 116 14.47 -13.41 5.46
N ALA A 117 14.13 -14.05 6.59
CA ALA A 117 12.75 -14.46 6.89
C ALA A 117 11.75 -13.30 6.92
N GLY A 118 12.20 -12.08 7.24
CA GLY A 118 11.42 -10.84 7.18
C GLY A 118 11.35 -10.17 5.80
N GLY A 119 12.12 -10.62 4.81
CA GLY A 119 12.30 -9.94 3.52
C GLY A 119 13.52 -9.02 3.48
N ALA A 120 13.68 -8.30 2.36
CA ALA A 120 14.77 -7.36 2.10
C ALA A 120 14.33 -6.13 1.30
#